data_AF-G2DBE7-F1
#
_entry.id   AF-G2DBE7-F1
#
_cell.length_a   1.000
_cell.length_b   1.000
_cell.length_c   1.000
_cell.angle_alpha   90.00
_cell.angle_beta   90.00
_cell.angle_gamma   90.00
#
_symmetry.space_group_name_H-M   'P 1'
#
loop_
_entity.id
_entity.type
_entity.pdbx_description
1 polymer ?
#
loop_
_entity_poly.entity_id
_entity_poly.type
_entity_poly.pdbx_seq_one_letter_code
_entity_poly.pdbx_strand_id
1 'polypeptide(L)'
;MREAIPAEALTLHRLIGVRPGRAQPRYTAENPLHLDLLVVDEASMIDLPLMNRVVAALPGQARLILLGDKDQLASVEAGSVFADLCGRGGELLLSEAMREALAQVGVGQLPGAGSTEPMADSIALLRKSYRFDRQSGIGELAGAINGGDTARLRAVLASASAELRWRELAESERNRPLAEFALQAFAPVMQAAGPEAALDALDRVRILCALRQGAAGVEQVNRQVAQALQVAGLIRREEEHYAGRPIMISRNDYHLGLFNGDVGLLWPDAAAGGVLRAWFRLPDNSLRRVLPARLPPHETAFALTVHKSQGSEFARVLLLLPDSDSLVLSRELLYTGVTRASGTVELWGRWEILAAAVGRRLSRASGLSERLRLPG
;
A
#
# COMPACT_ATOMS: atom_id res chain seq x y z
N MET A 1 -27.82 0.69 6.90
CA MET A 1 -26.78 1.27 6.02
C MET A 1 -25.71 0.25 5.62
N ARG A 2 -25.12 -0.53 6.54
CA ARG A 2 -24.16 -1.61 6.20
C ARG A 2 -24.69 -2.63 5.18
N GLU A 3 -25.95 -3.04 5.30
CA GLU A 3 -26.61 -3.98 4.37
C GLU A 3 -26.90 -3.38 2.98
N ALA A 4 -26.82 -2.04 2.83
CA ALA A 4 -27.05 -1.35 1.56
C ALA A 4 -25.76 -1.08 0.77
N ILE A 5 -24.59 -1.40 1.36
CA ILE A 5 -23.31 -1.33 0.67
C ILE A 5 -23.16 -2.64 -0.12
N PRO A 6 -22.90 -2.61 -1.44
CA PRO A 6 -22.73 -3.80 -2.24
C PRO A 6 -21.69 -4.75 -1.62
N ALA A 7 -22.02 -6.04 -1.54
CA ALA A 7 -21.16 -7.04 -0.91
C ALA A 7 -19.89 -7.35 -1.72
N GLU A 8 -19.85 -6.98 -3.01
CA GLU A 8 -18.73 -7.26 -3.92
C GLU A 8 -18.00 -5.97 -4.31
N ALA A 9 -16.71 -5.90 -4.01
CA ALA A 9 -15.81 -4.88 -4.53
C ALA A 9 -15.17 -5.38 -5.84
N LEU A 10 -15.00 -4.47 -6.81
CA LEU A 10 -14.38 -4.74 -8.10
C LEU A 10 -13.19 -3.81 -8.31
N THR A 11 -12.15 -4.29 -8.98
CA THR A 11 -11.09 -3.41 -9.48
C THR A 11 -11.66 -2.50 -10.58
N LEU A 12 -11.17 -1.26 -10.67
CA LEU A 12 -11.62 -0.31 -11.69
C LEU A 12 -11.50 -0.85 -13.12
N HIS A 13 -10.42 -1.58 -13.42
CA HIS A 13 -10.22 -2.25 -14.70
C HIS A 13 -11.36 -3.23 -15.02
N ARG A 14 -11.84 -3.98 -14.02
CA ARG A 14 -12.93 -4.94 -14.18
C ARG A 14 -14.27 -4.23 -14.29
N LEU A 15 -14.46 -3.15 -13.53
CA LEU A 15 -15.66 -2.31 -13.57
C LEU A 15 -15.90 -1.73 -14.98
N ILE A 16 -14.89 -1.06 -15.56
CA ILE A 16 -15.00 -0.48 -16.91
C ILE A 16 -14.83 -1.55 -18.02
N GLY A 17 -14.49 -2.78 -17.67
CA GLY A 17 -14.37 -3.90 -18.58
C GLY A 17 -13.18 -3.79 -19.54
N VAL A 18 -12.01 -3.39 -19.03
CA VAL A 18 -10.73 -3.47 -19.77
C VAL A 18 -10.42 -4.92 -20.10
N ARG A 19 -10.11 -5.21 -21.36
CA ARG A 19 -9.74 -6.56 -21.82
C ARG A 19 -8.38 -6.52 -22.53
N PRO A 20 -7.50 -7.51 -22.29
CA PRO A 20 -6.26 -7.64 -23.04
C PRO A 20 -6.53 -7.67 -24.56
N GLY A 21 -5.72 -6.93 -25.32
CA GLY A 21 -5.84 -6.87 -26.78
C GLY A 21 -6.95 -5.94 -27.32
N ARG A 22 -7.72 -5.26 -26.46
CA ARG A 22 -8.63 -4.20 -26.87
C ARG A 22 -8.11 -2.83 -26.43
N ALA A 23 -8.13 -1.87 -27.35
CA ALA A 23 -7.73 -0.49 -27.07
C ALA A 23 -8.73 0.24 -26.16
N GLN A 24 -10.02 -0.05 -26.33
CA GLN A 24 -11.11 0.59 -25.58
C GLN A 24 -11.73 -0.34 -24.52
N PRO A 25 -12.10 0.21 -23.36
CA PRO A 25 -12.90 -0.50 -22.36
C PRO A 25 -14.30 -0.83 -22.90
N ARG A 26 -15.01 -1.74 -22.22
CA ARG A 26 -16.41 -2.07 -22.55
C ARG A 26 -17.34 -0.89 -22.29
N TYR A 27 -17.12 -0.18 -21.20
CA TYR A 27 -17.92 0.97 -20.79
C TYR A 27 -17.20 2.26 -21.16
N THR A 28 -17.90 3.15 -21.85
CA THR A 28 -17.41 4.41 -22.42
C THR A 28 -18.52 5.46 -22.34
N ALA A 29 -18.31 6.65 -22.90
CA ALA A 29 -19.36 7.68 -22.96
C ALA A 29 -20.57 7.22 -23.78
N GLU A 30 -20.36 6.39 -24.81
CA GLU A 30 -21.41 5.83 -25.67
C GLU A 30 -22.12 4.61 -25.04
N ASN A 31 -21.48 3.98 -24.05
CA ASN A 31 -22.02 2.85 -23.30
C ASN A 31 -21.70 3.03 -21.80
N PRO A 32 -22.44 3.90 -21.08
CA PRO A 32 -22.14 4.22 -19.69
C PRO A 32 -22.31 3.03 -18.73
N LEU A 33 -21.72 3.14 -17.55
CA LEU A 33 -21.93 2.23 -16.44
C LEU A 33 -23.38 2.30 -15.95
N HIS A 34 -23.91 1.19 -15.45
CA HIS A 34 -25.29 1.14 -14.94
C HIS A 34 -25.27 1.31 -13.41
N LEU A 35 -24.97 2.52 -12.94
CA LEU A 35 -24.88 2.85 -11.52
C LEU A 35 -25.28 4.30 -11.24
N ASP A 36 -25.76 4.55 -10.03
CA ASP A 36 -26.09 5.90 -9.54
C ASP A 36 -24.99 6.50 -8.65
N LEU A 37 -24.16 5.65 -8.04
CA LEU A 37 -23.08 6.03 -7.14
C LEU A 37 -21.90 5.08 -7.34
N LEU A 38 -20.72 5.64 -7.61
CA LEU A 38 -19.45 4.94 -7.62
C LEU A 38 -18.60 5.41 -6.45
N VAL A 39 -18.26 4.49 -5.55
CA VAL A 39 -17.29 4.72 -4.48
C VAL A 39 -16.00 4.01 -4.87
N VAL A 40 -14.89 4.76 -4.90
CA VAL A 40 -13.58 4.22 -5.22
C VAL A 40 -12.68 4.39 -4.02
N ASP A 41 -12.22 3.28 -3.48
CA ASP A 41 -11.23 3.25 -2.40
C ASP A 41 -9.80 3.22 -2.97
N GLU A 42 -8.83 3.64 -2.16
CA GLU A 42 -7.41 3.75 -2.51
C GLU A 42 -7.16 4.58 -3.80
N ALA A 43 -7.87 5.71 -3.93
CA ALA A 43 -7.83 6.56 -5.10
C ALA A 43 -6.46 7.20 -5.38
N SER A 44 -5.56 7.22 -4.40
CA SER A 44 -4.15 7.62 -4.54
C SER A 44 -3.39 6.76 -5.58
N MET A 45 -3.83 5.52 -5.80
CA MET A 45 -3.25 4.59 -6.78
C MET A 45 -3.78 4.79 -8.21
N ILE A 46 -4.74 5.68 -8.43
CA ILE A 46 -5.35 5.89 -9.76
C ILE A 46 -4.49 6.84 -10.60
N ASP A 47 -4.07 6.38 -11.77
CA ASP A 47 -3.40 7.21 -12.76
C ASP A 47 -4.39 8.05 -13.59
N LEU A 48 -3.86 9.04 -14.33
CA LEU A 48 -4.68 9.92 -15.15
C LEU A 48 -5.42 9.20 -16.29
N PRO A 49 -4.80 8.28 -17.05
CA PRO A 49 -5.51 7.52 -18.10
C PRO A 49 -6.70 6.71 -17.59
N LEU A 50 -6.53 6.01 -16.47
CA LEU A 50 -7.59 5.20 -15.85
C LEU A 50 -8.70 6.11 -15.31
N MET A 51 -8.36 7.20 -14.60
CA MET A 51 -9.39 8.14 -14.13
C MET A 51 -10.21 8.69 -15.30
N ASN A 52 -9.55 9.12 -16.38
CA ASN A 52 -10.24 9.65 -17.56
C ASN A 52 -11.23 8.62 -18.14
N ARG A 53 -10.84 7.35 -18.24
CA ARG A 53 -11.72 6.27 -18.71
C ARG A 53 -12.87 6.01 -17.74
N VAL A 54 -12.63 6.06 -16.44
CA VAL A 54 -13.67 5.89 -15.41
C VAL A 54 -14.69 7.02 -15.50
N VAL A 55 -14.24 8.28 -15.52
CA VAL A 55 -15.14 9.44 -15.60
C VAL A 55 -15.93 9.44 -16.92
N ALA A 56 -15.29 9.13 -18.05
CA ALA A 56 -15.98 9.03 -19.34
C ALA A 56 -17.04 7.92 -19.36
N ALA A 57 -16.90 6.87 -18.55
CA ALA A 57 -17.85 5.78 -18.46
C ALA A 57 -18.99 6.05 -17.46
N LEU A 58 -18.96 7.14 -16.68
CA LEU A 58 -20.01 7.44 -15.71
C LEU A 58 -21.25 8.05 -16.40
N PRO A 59 -22.47 7.63 -16.02
CA PRO A 59 -23.69 8.36 -16.38
C PRO A 59 -23.66 9.80 -15.88
N GLY A 60 -24.30 10.72 -16.61
CA GLY A 60 -24.32 12.14 -16.23
C GLY A 60 -24.97 12.44 -14.87
N GLN A 61 -25.84 11.56 -14.38
CA GLN A 61 -26.48 11.64 -13.07
C GLN A 61 -25.71 10.93 -11.94
N ALA A 62 -24.64 10.19 -12.26
CA ALA A 62 -23.94 9.37 -11.28
C ALA A 62 -23.09 10.24 -10.34
N ARG A 63 -23.08 9.86 -9.06
CA ARG A 63 -22.19 10.46 -8.05
C ARG A 63 -20.89 9.67 -7.97
N LEU A 64 -19.76 10.37 -7.89
CA LEU A 64 -18.43 9.77 -7.69
C LEU A 64 -17.87 10.18 -6.34
N ILE A 65 -17.51 9.21 -5.51
CA ILE A 65 -16.80 9.44 -4.23
C ILE A 65 -15.44 8.78 -4.34
N LEU A 66 -14.38 9.56 -4.18
CA LEU A 66 -13.00 9.09 -4.13
C LEU A 66 -12.49 9.11 -2.69
N LEU A 67 -12.06 7.95 -2.20
CA LEU A 67 -11.43 7.78 -0.89
C LEU A 67 -9.97 7.44 -1.10
N GLY A 68 -9.09 8.08 -0.35
CA GLY A 68 -7.66 7.84 -0.47
C GLY A 68 -6.85 8.77 0.43
N ASP A 69 -5.55 8.53 0.43
CA ASP A 69 -4.59 9.31 1.19
C ASP A 69 -3.72 10.13 0.24
N LYS A 70 -3.77 11.46 0.39
CA LYS A 70 -3.03 12.39 -0.47
C LYS A 70 -1.51 12.33 -0.28
N ASP A 71 -1.05 11.80 0.85
CA ASP A 71 0.36 11.72 1.20
C ASP A 71 0.96 10.33 0.90
N GLN A 72 0.12 9.36 0.53
CA GLN A 72 0.58 8.07 0.04
C GLN A 72 1.21 8.17 -1.36
N LEU A 73 2.00 7.15 -1.66
CA LEU A 73 2.69 6.98 -2.93
C LEU A 73 1.67 6.94 -4.08
N ALA A 74 1.81 7.87 -5.02
CA ALA A 74 0.95 7.96 -6.19
C ALA A 74 1.09 6.73 -7.10
N SER A 75 0.13 6.56 -8.02
CA SER A 75 0.18 5.53 -9.07
C SER A 75 1.54 5.47 -9.78
N VAL A 76 1.95 4.29 -10.26
CA VAL A 76 3.20 4.11 -11.02
C VAL A 76 3.16 4.83 -12.37
N GLU A 77 1.98 4.93 -13.00
CA GLU A 77 1.80 5.59 -14.31
C GLU A 77 1.66 7.12 -14.18
N ALA A 78 1.58 7.82 -15.31
CA ALA A 78 1.65 9.28 -15.36
C ALA A 78 0.47 10.00 -14.66
N GLY A 79 0.79 11.12 -14.01
CA GLY A 79 -0.16 11.97 -13.28
C GLY A 79 -0.36 11.56 -11.82
N SER A 80 -0.84 12.48 -10.99
CA SER A 80 -1.29 12.17 -9.63
C SER A 80 -2.65 12.81 -9.43
N VAL A 81 -3.68 12.17 -9.97
CA VAL A 81 -5.03 12.73 -10.03
C VAL A 81 -5.54 13.07 -8.63
N PHE A 82 -5.45 12.12 -7.70
CA PHE A 82 -6.00 12.30 -6.37
C PHE A 82 -5.29 13.42 -5.59
N ALA A 83 -3.96 13.49 -5.65
CA ALA A 83 -3.23 14.58 -4.99
C ALA A 83 -3.48 15.95 -5.65
N ASP A 84 -3.67 15.98 -6.98
CA ASP A 84 -4.03 17.20 -7.72
C ASP A 84 -5.44 17.68 -7.34
N LEU A 85 -6.40 16.75 -7.22
CA LEU A 85 -7.76 17.04 -6.75
C LEU A 85 -7.74 17.59 -5.31
N CYS A 86 -6.90 17.04 -4.44
CA CYS A 86 -6.73 17.52 -3.06
C CYS A 86 -5.89 18.81 -2.94
N GLY A 87 -5.62 19.53 -4.04
CA GLY A 87 -4.93 20.82 -4.01
C GLY A 87 -3.45 20.76 -3.63
N ARG A 88 -2.79 19.60 -3.81
CA ARG A 88 -1.35 19.38 -3.55
C ARG A 88 -0.87 19.82 -2.16
N GLY A 89 -1.70 19.69 -1.13
CA GLY A 89 -1.34 20.03 0.25
C GLY A 89 -1.42 21.53 0.58
N GLY A 90 -2.09 22.33 -0.25
CA GLY A 90 -2.59 23.64 0.17
C GLY A 90 -3.67 23.51 1.25
N GLU A 91 -4.00 24.61 1.91
CA GLU A 91 -5.16 24.63 2.80
C GLU A 91 -6.44 24.41 2.00
N LEU A 92 -7.19 23.38 2.41
CA LEU A 92 -8.52 23.11 1.89
C LEU A 92 -9.51 23.98 2.67
N LEU A 93 -9.97 25.04 2.01
CA LEU A 93 -10.98 25.95 2.51
C LEU A 93 -12.30 25.63 1.81
N LEU A 94 -13.39 25.60 2.58
CA LEU A 94 -14.75 25.42 2.07
C LEU A 94 -15.37 26.78 1.74
N SER A 95 -16.39 26.81 0.89
CA SER A 95 -17.17 28.03 0.67
C SER A 95 -17.92 28.44 1.94
N GLU A 96 -18.29 29.72 2.04
CA GLU A 96 -19.04 30.21 3.20
C GLU A 96 -20.40 29.49 3.32
N ALA A 97 -21.08 29.27 2.19
CA ALA A 97 -22.35 28.56 2.15
C ALA A 97 -22.23 27.11 2.67
N MET A 98 -21.16 26.39 2.29
CA MET A 98 -20.93 25.04 2.78
C MET A 98 -20.60 25.03 4.29
N ARG A 99 -19.83 26.02 4.77
CA ARG A 99 -19.54 26.15 6.21
C ARG A 99 -20.80 26.36 7.03
N GLU A 100 -21.71 27.22 6.56
CA GLU A 100 -23.02 27.44 7.18
C GLU A 100 -23.87 26.15 7.17
N ALA A 101 -23.93 25.46 6.04
CA ALA A 101 -24.66 24.19 5.93
C ALA A 101 -24.10 23.11 6.88
N LEU A 102 -22.77 22.98 6.98
CA LEU A 102 -22.12 22.04 7.90
C LEU A 102 -22.36 22.38 9.37
N ALA A 103 -22.41 23.67 9.71
CA ALA A 103 -22.75 24.12 11.05
C ALA A 103 -24.18 23.72 11.43
N GLN A 104 -25.14 23.82 10.49
CA GLN A 104 -26.54 23.43 10.71
C GLN A 104 -26.71 21.93 10.97
N VAL A 105 -25.84 21.09 10.38
CA VAL A 105 -25.85 19.62 10.60
C VAL A 105 -24.93 19.18 11.75
N GLY A 106 -24.40 20.12 12.54
CA GLY A 106 -23.70 19.83 13.79
C GLY A 106 -22.20 19.56 13.68
N VAL A 107 -21.56 19.87 12.55
CA VAL A 107 -20.08 19.75 12.39
C VAL A 107 -19.33 20.88 13.14
N GLY A 108 -20.06 21.90 13.62
CA GLY A 108 -19.50 23.05 14.31
C GLY A 108 -18.89 24.09 13.35
N GLN A 109 -18.34 25.16 13.91
CA GLN A 109 -17.68 26.19 13.10
C GLN A 109 -16.29 25.73 12.66
N LEU A 110 -16.07 25.67 11.35
CA LEU A 110 -14.77 25.35 10.77
C LEU A 110 -13.87 26.59 10.76
N PRO A 111 -12.57 26.49 11.11
CA PRO A 111 -11.64 27.62 11.09
C PRO A 111 -11.28 28.04 9.65
N GLY A 112 -10.90 29.31 9.45
CA GLY A 112 -10.43 29.85 8.17
C GLY A 112 -11.43 30.78 7.47
N ALA A 113 -11.02 31.33 6.32
CA ALA A 113 -11.87 32.12 5.44
C ALA A 113 -12.56 31.21 4.39
N GLY A 114 -13.69 31.69 3.84
CA GLY A 114 -14.38 30.99 2.75
C GLY A 114 -13.54 30.93 1.47
N SER A 115 -13.62 29.82 0.74
CA SER A 115 -13.04 29.68 -0.59
C SER A 115 -14.05 30.00 -1.68
N THR A 116 -13.57 30.49 -2.82
CA THR A 116 -14.34 30.64 -4.06
C THR A 116 -13.92 29.62 -5.13
N GLU A 117 -13.01 28.69 -4.82
CA GLU A 117 -12.59 27.67 -5.78
C GLU A 117 -13.76 26.73 -6.12
N PRO A 118 -14.01 26.40 -7.40
CA PRO A 118 -15.14 25.55 -7.82
C PRO A 118 -15.18 24.17 -7.15
N MET A 119 -14.01 23.64 -6.78
CA MET A 119 -13.87 22.32 -6.15
C MET A 119 -13.83 22.36 -4.62
N ALA A 120 -13.85 23.54 -4.00
CA ALA A 120 -13.70 23.72 -2.56
C ALA A 120 -14.64 22.80 -1.76
N ASP A 121 -15.91 22.79 -2.16
CA ASP A 121 -16.98 22.10 -1.44
C ASP A 121 -17.05 20.60 -1.75
N SER A 122 -16.23 20.11 -2.68
CA SER A 122 -16.17 18.71 -3.09
C SER A 122 -15.05 17.92 -2.42
N ILE A 123 -14.27 18.56 -1.53
CA ILE A 123 -13.11 17.95 -0.89
C ILE A 123 -13.26 18.01 0.63
N ALA A 124 -13.16 16.86 1.29
CA ALA A 124 -13.14 16.75 2.74
C ALA A 124 -11.84 16.08 3.21
N LEU A 125 -11.14 16.70 4.15
CA LEU A 125 -9.92 16.14 4.76
C LEU A 125 -10.19 15.66 6.18
N LEU A 126 -10.12 14.34 6.38
CA LEU A 126 -10.23 13.74 7.71
C LEU A 126 -8.88 13.83 8.43
N ARG A 127 -8.84 14.58 9.55
CA ARG A 127 -7.59 14.87 10.28
C ARG A 127 -7.30 13.91 11.42
N LYS A 128 -8.32 13.24 11.97
CA LYS A 128 -8.19 12.35 13.13
C LYS A 128 -7.93 10.92 12.64
N SER A 129 -6.78 10.38 13.04
CA SER A 129 -6.50 8.95 12.89
C SER A 129 -7.02 8.21 14.11
N TYR A 130 -7.75 7.13 13.87
CA TYR A 130 -8.16 6.18 14.92
C TYR A 130 -7.26 4.94 14.96
N ARG A 131 -6.47 4.72 13.90
CA ARG A 131 -5.58 3.57 13.76
C ARG A 131 -4.30 3.76 14.57
N PHE A 132 -3.81 4.99 14.63
CA PHE A 132 -2.65 5.41 15.40
C PHE A 132 -2.99 6.72 16.08
N ASP A 133 -2.77 6.81 17.39
CA ASP A 133 -2.79 8.11 18.04
C ASP A 133 -1.74 9.00 17.37
N ARG A 134 -2.00 10.29 17.18
CA ARG A 134 -0.98 11.23 16.68
C ARG A 134 0.24 11.31 17.61
N GLN A 135 0.06 10.91 18.87
CA GLN A 135 1.11 10.80 19.88
C GLN A 135 1.77 9.41 19.93
N SER A 136 1.29 8.45 19.11
CA SER A 136 1.97 7.18 18.92
C SER A 136 3.29 7.37 18.17
N GLY A 137 4.24 6.46 18.35
CA GLY A 137 5.52 6.56 17.67
C GLY A 137 5.35 6.55 16.15
N ILE A 138 4.52 5.64 15.63
CA ILE A 138 4.24 5.56 14.19
C ILE A 138 3.61 6.86 13.67
N GLY A 139 2.68 7.44 14.43
CA GLY A 139 2.03 8.71 14.09
C GLY A 139 3.00 9.89 14.03
N GLU A 140 3.88 10.03 15.02
CA GLU A 140 4.90 11.09 15.03
C GLU A 140 5.92 10.93 13.91
N LEU A 141 6.35 9.70 13.63
CA LEU A 141 7.28 9.38 12.56
C LEU A 141 6.67 9.71 11.19
N ALA A 142 5.44 9.26 10.95
CA ALA A 142 4.72 9.53 9.72
C ALA A 142 4.49 11.04 9.53
N GLY A 143 4.17 11.76 10.61
CA GLY A 143 4.04 13.22 10.59
C GLY A 143 5.35 13.96 10.29
N ALA A 144 6.48 13.50 10.86
CA ALA A 144 7.80 14.06 10.59
C ALA A 144 8.23 13.84 9.13
N ILE A 145 8.01 12.64 8.60
CA ILE A 145 8.23 12.33 7.19
C ILE A 145 7.38 13.25 6.32
N ASN A 146 6.06 13.30 6.52
CA ASN A 146 5.16 14.15 5.71
C ASN A 146 5.50 15.63 5.76
N GLY A 147 5.92 16.13 6.93
CA GLY A 147 6.38 17.52 7.07
C GLY A 147 7.67 17.83 6.32
N GLY A 148 8.49 16.82 6.01
CA GLY A 148 9.83 17.04 5.47
C GLY A 148 10.81 17.56 6.52
N ASP A 149 10.47 17.43 7.81
CA ASP A 149 11.20 18.01 8.92
C ASP A 149 12.24 17.00 9.42
N THR A 150 13.47 17.14 8.93
CA THR A 150 14.58 16.25 9.29
C THR A 150 15.01 16.41 10.74
N ALA A 151 14.83 17.59 11.35
CA ALA A 151 15.14 17.81 12.76
C ALA A 151 14.14 17.06 13.66
N ARG A 152 12.85 17.20 13.37
CA ARG A 152 11.79 16.43 14.03
C ARG A 152 11.95 14.94 13.79
N LEU A 153 12.27 14.52 12.56
CA LEU A 153 12.53 13.12 12.24
C LEU A 153 13.62 12.54 13.14
N ARG A 154 14.74 13.27 13.30
CA ARG A 154 15.84 12.83 14.16
C ARG A 154 15.41 12.71 15.63
N ALA A 155 14.63 13.67 16.12
CA ALA A 155 14.10 13.63 17.48
C ALA A 155 13.18 12.43 17.70
N VAL A 156 12.28 12.14 16.74
CA VAL A 156 11.36 11.00 16.81
C VAL A 156 12.12 9.67 16.78
N LEU A 157 13.11 9.50 15.91
CA LEU A 157 13.91 8.27 15.84
C LEU A 157 14.83 8.07 17.05
N ALA A 158 15.22 9.16 17.72
CA ALA A 158 15.95 9.11 18.98
C ALA A 158 15.04 8.89 20.20
N SER A 159 13.72 9.02 20.05
CA SER A 159 12.77 8.82 21.14
C SER A 159 12.70 7.35 21.54
N ALA A 160 12.55 7.09 22.84
CA ALA A 160 12.35 5.74 23.36
C ALA A 160 10.89 5.30 23.16
N SER A 161 10.49 5.04 21.92
CA SER A 161 9.19 4.46 21.59
C SER A 161 9.28 2.94 21.49
N ALA A 162 8.30 2.23 22.06
CA ALA A 162 8.21 0.77 21.91
C ALA A 162 7.81 0.36 20.49
N GLU A 163 7.14 1.26 19.75
CA GLU A 163 6.63 1.03 18.41
C GLU A 163 7.69 1.28 17.31
N LEU A 164 8.70 2.10 17.60
CA LEU A 164 9.69 2.53 16.62
C LEU A 164 11.07 1.96 16.94
N ARG A 165 11.78 1.49 15.92
CA ARG A 165 13.21 1.21 16.03
C ARG A 165 13.96 1.75 14.81
N TRP A 166 14.90 2.65 15.04
CA TRP A 166 15.88 3.06 14.03
C TRP A 166 17.14 2.22 14.19
N ARG A 167 17.67 1.68 13.09
CA ARG A 167 19.01 1.09 13.05
C ARG A 167 19.81 1.71 11.93
N GLU A 168 20.81 2.48 12.31
CA GLU A 168 21.80 2.98 11.37
C GLU A 168 22.74 1.85 10.98
N LEU A 169 22.61 1.36 9.74
CA LEU A 169 23.34 0.18 9.24
C LEU A 169 23.80 0.42 7.82
N ALA A 170 25.10 0.24 7.58
CA ALA A 170 25.63 0.12 6.23
C ALA A 170 25.31 -1.26 5.62
N GLU A 171 25.40 -1.35 4.30
CA GLU A 171 25.21 -2.61 3.54
C GLU A 171 25.98 -3.80 4.15
N SER A 172 27.26 -3.60 4.47
CA SER A 172 28.16 -4.61 4.99
C SER A 172 27.76 -5.14 6.37
N GLU A 173 27.04 -4.34 7.15
CA GLU A 173 26.62 -4.64 8.52
C GLU A 173 25.24 -5.30 8.57
N ARG A 174 24.48 -5.25 7.47
CA ARG A 174 23.06 -5.64 7.42
C ARG A 174 22.82 -7.15 7.50
N ASN A 175 23.74 -7.96 6.98
CA ASN A 175 23.49 -9.40 6.76
C ASN A 175 23.08 -10.15 8.03
N ARG A 176 23.81 -9.95 9.14
CA ARG A 176 23.54 -10.63 10.41
C ARG A 176 22.23 -10.14 11.06
N PRO A 177 22.01 -8.82 11.27
CA PRO A 177 20.74 -8.30 11.75
C PRO A 177 19.54 -8.77 10.92
N LEU A 178 19.67 -8.80 9.59
CA LEU A 178 18.60 -9.25 8.70
C LEU A 178 18.28 -10.74 8.90
N ALA A 179 19.30 -11.58 9.06
CA ALA A 179 19.11 -12.99 9.39
C ALA A 179 18.41 -13.17 10.73
N GLU A 180 18.82 -12.43 11.77
CA GLU A 180 18.20 -12.46 13.09
C GLU A 180 16.72 -12.01 13.04
N PHE A 181 16.44 -10.91 12.32
CA PHE A 181 15.06 -10.45 12.09
C PHE A 181 14.24 -11.50 11.33
N ALA A 182 14.81 -12.08 10.26
CA ALA A 182 14.14 -13.08 9.44
C ALA A 182 13.73 -14.31 10.25
N LEU A 183 14.60 -14.78 11.15
CA LEU A 183 14.29 -15.89 12.04
C LEU A 183 13.16 -15.54 13.01
N GLN A 184 13.22 -14.36 13.65
CA GLN A 184 12.15 -13.91 14.55
C GLN A 184 10.81 -13.72 13.83
N ALA A 185 10.85 -13.19 12.61
CA ALA A 185 9.66 -12.88 11.82
C ALA A 185 9.01 -14.14 11.24
N PHE A 186 9.79 -15.03 10.64
CA PHE A 186 9.27 -16.10 9.79
C PHE A 186 9.39 -17.50 10.39
N ALA A 187 10.13 -17.72 11.49
CA ALA A 187 10.07 -19.01 12.19
C ALA A 187 8.64 -19.40 12.62
N PRO A 188 7.80 -18.47 13.14
CA PRO A 188 6.39 -18.79 13.44
C PRO A 188 5.59 -19.27 12.21
N VAL A 189 5.90 -18.77 11.01
CA VAL A 189 5.28 -19.25 9.77
C VAL A 189 5.71 -20.69 9.48
N MET A 190 7.01 -20.99 9.60
CA MET A 190 7.55 -22.33 9.31
C MET A 190 7.12 -23.39 10.33
N GLN A 191 6.84 -22.97 11.56
CA GLN A 191 6.48 -23.84 12.68
C GLN A 191 4.97 -23.90 12.93
N ALA A 192 4.16 -23.25 12.10
CA ALA A 192 2.71 -23.24 12.25
C ALA A 192 2.11 -24.64 12.16
N ALA A 193 0.97 -24.86 12.82
CA ALA A 193 0.29 -26.15 12.83
C ALA A 193 -0.42 -26.49 11.49
N GLY A 194 -0.63 -25.50 10.63
CA GLY A 194 -1.36 -25.65 9.38
C GLY A 194 -1.33 -24.38 8.52
N PRO A 195 -1.89 -24.42 7.30
CA PRO A 195 -1.81 -23.33 6.33
C PRO A 195 -2.49 -22.05 6.82
N GLU A 196 -3.58 -22.18 7.58
CA GLU A 196 -4.30 -21.03 8.13
C GLU A 196 -3.46 -20.27 9.17
N ALA A 197 -2.93 -20.99 10.17
CA ALA A 197 -2.05 -20.41 11.19
C ALA A 197 -0.75 -19.84 10.57
N ALA A 198 -0.24 -20.47 9.51
CA ALA A 198 0.91 -19.96 8.77
C ALA A 198 0.58 -18.64 8.05
N LEU A 199 -0.61 -18.52 7.44
CA LEU A 199 -1.08 -17.29 6.81
C LEU A 199 -1.26 -16.19 7.86
N ASP A 200 -1.87 -16.50 9.01
CA ASP A 200 -2.04 -15.54 10.11
C ASP A 200 -0.70 -15.04 10.65
N ALA A 201 0.31 -15.92 10.75
CA ALA A 201 1.66 -15.53 11.13
C ALA A 201 2.32 -14.65 10.05
N LEU A 202 2.09 -14.94 8.77
CA LEU A 202 2.61 -14.19 7.64
C LEU A 202 1.97 -12.79 7.53
N ASP A 203 0.68 -12.66 7.83
CA ASP A 203 -0.07 -11.40 7.78
C ASP A 203 0.34 -10.44 8.92
N ARG A 204 1.03 -10.94 9.96
CA ARG A 204 1.53 -10.11 11.06
C ARG A 204 2.81 -9.38 10.75
N VAL A 205 3.65 -9.85 9.82
CA VAL A 205 4.99 -9.29 9.61
C VAL A 205 5.35 -9.13 8.15
N ARG A 206 6.00 -8.02 7.80
CA ARG A 206 6.52 -7.80 6.45
C ARG A 206 7.85 -7.05 6.42
N ILE A 207 8.70 -7.45 5.49
CA ILE A 207 9.87 -6.64 5.10
C ILE A 207 9.50 -5.84 3.86
N LEU A 208 9.70 -4.53 3.90
CA LEU A 208 9.45 -3.61 2.80
C LEU A 208 10.76 -3.02 2.31
N CYS A 209 10.94 -3.04 0.99
CA CYS A 209 12.11 -2.48 0.32
C CYS A 209 11.66 -1.35 -0.62
N ALA A 210 12.50 -0.33 -0.78
CA ALA A 210 12.23 0.71 -1.78
C ALA A 210 12.48 0.22 -3.22
N LEU A 211 13.50 -0.63 -3.40
CA LEU A 211 13.98 -1.08 -4.71
C LEU A 211 13.67 -2.56 -4.94
N ARG A 212 13.56 -2.95 -6.21
CA ARG A 212 13.41 -4.35 -6.60
C ARG A 212 14.75 -5.10 -6.62
N GLN A 213 15.78 -4.45 -7.16
CA GLN A 213 17.13 -5.00 -7.32
C GLN A 213 18.14 -4.27 -6.43
N GLY A 214 19.36 -4.82 -6.36
CA GLY A 214 20.44 -4.31 -5.49
C GLY A 214 20.46 -5.00 -4.12
N ALA A 215 21.42 -4.64 -3.28
CA ALA A 215 21.65 -5.32 -1.99
C ALA A 215 20.48 -5.16 -1.00
N ALA A 216 19.82 -3.99 -1.01
CA ALA A 216 18.59 -3.72 -0.26
C ALA A 216 17.30 -4.04 -1.05
N GLY A 217 17.44 -4.62 -2.25
CA GLY A 217 16.33 -4.90 -3.14
C GLY A 217 15.56 -6.15 -2.73
N VAL A 218 14.27 -6.18 -3.07
CA VAL A 218 13.37 -7.32 -2.79
C VAL A 218 13.96 -8.66 -3.20
N GLU A 219 14.58 -8.75 -4.38
CA GLU A 219 15.16 -10.00 -4.88
C GLU A 219 16.29 -10.51 -3.98
N GLN A 220 17.20 -9.62 -3.56
CA GLN A 220 18.30 -9.99 -2.68
C GLN A 220 17.83 -10.30 -1.27
N VAL A 221 16.94 -9.47 -0.72
CA VAL A 221 16.42 -9.64 0.64
C VAL A 221 15.65 -10.96 0.77
N ASN A 222 14.81 -11.31 -0.21
CA ASN A 222 14.14 -12.62 -0.23
C ASN A 222 15.14 -13.79 -0.25
N ARG A 223 16.23 -13.69 -1.03
CA ARG A 223 17.28 -14.71 -1.05
C ARG A 223 17.97 -14.84 0.31
N GLN A 224 18.28 -13.73 0.97
CA GLN A 224 18.94 -13.70 2.28
C GLN A 224 18.05 -14.25 3.39
N VAL A 225 16.76 -13.89 3.40
CA VAL A 225 15.78 -14.45 4.33
C VAL A 225 15.68 -15.96 4.17
N ALA A 226 15.53 -16.45 2.93
CA ALA A 226 15.48 -17.89 2.67
C ALA A 226 16.78 -18.59 3.08
N GLN A 227 17.95 -17.97 2.85
CA GLN A 227 19.24 -18.51 3.30
C GLN A 227 19.33 -18.59 4.83
N ALA A 228 18.89 -17.55 5.56
CA ALA A 228 18.90 -17.55 7.02
C ALA A 228 18.01 -18.68 7.59
N LEU A 229 16.81 -18.84 7.03
CA LEU A 229 15.89 -19.92 7.41
C LEU A 229 16.48 -21.31 7.10
N GLN A 230 17.21 -21.46 5.99
CA GLN A 230 17.87 -22.70 5.63
C GLN A 230 19.01 -23.05 6.60
N VAL A 231 19.87 -22.08 6.92
CA VAL A 231 20.99 -22.28 7.86
C VAL A 231 20.49 -22.65 9.26
N ALA A 232 19.33 -22.11 9.66
CA ALA A 232 18.67 -22.49 10.91
C ALA A 232 17.92 -23.84 10.85
N GLY A 233 17.94 -24.54 9.71
CA GLY A 233 17.26 -25.83 9.54
C GLY A 233 15.74 -25.75 9.45
N LEU A 234 15.17 -24.55 9.26
CA LEU A 234 13.71 -24.34 9.21
C LEU A 234 13.13 -24.64 7.82
N ILE A 235 13.93 -24.55 6.76
CA ILE A 235 13.53 -24.87 5.39
C ILE A 235 14.59 -25.71 4.68
N ARG A 236 14.19 -26.47 3.65
CA ARG A 236 15.09 -27.18 2.73
C ARG A 236 15.02 -26.51 1.36
N ARG A 237 16.12 -25.90 0.90
CA ARG A 237 16.17 -25.13 -0.38
C ARG A 237 16.56 -25.96 -1.61
N GLU A 238 16.77 -27.25 -1.45
CA GLU A 238 17.02 -28.16 -2.58
C GLU A 238 15.81 -28.23 -3.52
N GLU A 239 14.62 -27.87 -3.02
CA GLU A 239 13.38 -27.75 -3.78
C GLU A 239 13.05 -26.27 -4.01
N GLU A 240 12.66 -25.92 -5.24
CA GLU A 240 12.15 -24.58 -5.57
C GLU A 240 10.90 -24.25 -4.73
N HIS A 241 10.06 -25.26 -4.48
CA HIS A 241 8.84 -25.16 -3.70
C HIS A 241 8.98 -25.91 -2.38
N TYR A 242 8.91 -25.20 -1.26
CA TYR A 242 8.99 -25.78 0.09
C TYR A 242 7.88 -25.24 0.99
N ALA A 243 7.54 -26.01 2.03
CA ALA A 243 6.54 -25.63 3.02
C ALA A 243 6.90 -24.31 3.73
N GLY A 244 5.92 -23.42 3.87
CA GLY A 244 6.07 -22.11 4.48
C GLY A 244 6.61 -21.02 3.54
N ARG A 245 6.99 -21.32 2.28
CA ARG A 245 7.40 -20.31 1.31
C ARG A 245 6.23 -19.35 1.01
N PRO A 246 6.32 -18.06 1.33
CA PRO A 246 5.33 -17.08 0.91
C PRO A 246 5.53 -16.74 -0.56
N ILE A 247 4.43 -16.61 -1.29
CA ILE A 247 4.40 -16.25 -2.70
C ILE A 247 3.44 -15.09 -2.93
N MET A 248 3.75 -14.25 -3.91
CA MET A 248 2.86 -13.20 -4.40
C MET A 248 2.62 -13.42 -5.89
N ILE A 249 1.36 -13.34 -6.31
CA ILE A 249 0.99 -13.41 -7.71
C ILE A 249 1.41 -12.11 -8.40
N SER A 250 2.14 -12.21 -9.52
CA SER A 250 2.62 -11.04 -10.26
C SER A 250 1.73 -10.68 -11.47
N ARG A 251 0.80 -11.57 -11.85
CA ARG A 251 -0.13 -11.38 -12.96
C ARG A 251 -1.50 -11.98 -12.68
N ASN A 252 -2.56 -11.24 -13.01
CA ASN A 252 -3.94 -11.70 -12.86
C ASN A 252 -4.20 -12.99 -13.65
N ASP A 253 -4.87 -13.94 -13.00
CA ASP A 253 -5.46 -15.14 -13.58
C ASP A 253 -6.94 -15.21 -13.19
N TYR A 254 -7.82 -14.87 -14.13
CA TYR A 254 -9.26 -14.83 -13.90
C TYR A 254 -9.90 -16.22 -13.81
N HIS A 255 -9.26 -17.27 -14.31
CA HIS A 255 -9.78 -18.64 -14.21
C HIS A 255 -9.59 -19.20 -12.80
N LEU A 256 -8.43 -18.91 -12.20
CA LEU A 256 -8.13 -19.27 -10.82
C LEU A 256 -8.64 -18.25 -9.80
N GLY A 257 -9.13 -17.10 -10.28
CA GLY A 257 -9.57 -15.98 -9.46
C GLY A 257 -8.45 -15.45 -8.56
N LEU A 258 -7.22 -15.44 -9.08
CA LEU A 258 -6.03 -14.93 -8.41
C LEU A 258 -5.60 -13.64 -9.11
N PHE A 259 -5.25 -12.62 -8.35
CA PHE A 259 -4.95 -11.29 -8.84
C PHE A 259 -3.52 -10.86 -8.49
N ASN A 260 -2.96 -9.94 -9.27
CA ASN A 260 -1.66 -9.36 -9.03
C ASN A 260 -1.63 -8.66 -7.66
N GLY A 261 -0.71 -9.09 -6.80
CA GLY A 261 -0.64 -8.65 -5.41
C GLY A 261 -1.24 -9.64 -4.42
N ASP A 262 -1.99 -10.65 -4.86
CA ASP A 262 -2.50 -11.69 -3.95
C ASP A 262 -1.31 -12.43 -3.33
N VAL A 263 -1.26 -12.42 -2.00
CA VAL A 263 -0.25 -13.12 -1.21
C VAL A 263 -0.83 -14.45 -0.74
N GLY A 264 -0.05 -15.50 -0.92
CA GLY A 264 -0.33 -16.82 -0.41
C GLY A 264 0.93 -17.48 0.14
N LEU A 265 0.81 -18.73 0.55
CA LEU A 265 1.96 -19.53 0.97
C LEU A 265 1.85 -20.97 0.51
N LEU A 266 3.00 -21.61 0.32
CA LEU A 266 3.07 -23.03 -0.01
C LEU A 266 2.99 -23.86 1.27
N TRP A 267 2.09 -24.84 1.34
CA TRP A 267 1.93 -25.70 2.50
C TRP A 267 1.44 -27.11 2.12
N PRO A 268 1.92 -28.17 2.81
CA PRO A 268 1.46 -29.53 2.61
C PRO A 268 -0.03 -29.68 2.93
N ASP A 269 -0.78 -30.25 2.02
CA ASP A 269 -2.21 -30.52 2.22
C ASP A 269 -2.39 -31.89 2.86
N ALA A 270 -2.61 -31.92 4.17
CA ALA A 270 -2.81 -33.16 4.92
C ALA A 270 -3.98 -34.00 4.38
N ALA A 271 -5.04 -33.35 3.89
CA ALA A 271 -6.19 -34.03 3.29
C ALA A 271 -5.91 -34.60 1.88
N ALA A 272 -4.80 -34.20 1.26
CA ALA A 272 -4.35 -34.68 -0.05
C ALA A 272 -3.00 -35.40 0.06
N GLY A 273 -2.79 -36.18 1.12
CA GLY A 273 -1.60 -37.01 1.28
C GLY A 273 -0.29 -36.23 1.47
N GLY A 274 -0.36 -34.98 1.93
CA GLY A 274 0.80 -34.12 2.15
C GLY A 274 1.33 -33.44 0.89
N VAL A 275 0.61 -33.49 -0.24
CA VAL A 275 1.01 -32.80 -1.47
C VAL A 275 1.03 -31.28 -1.23
N LEU A 276 2.12 -30.64 -1.63
CA LEU A 276 2.28 -29.19 -1.48
C LEU A 276 1.27 -28.43 -2.33
N ARG A 277 0.58 -27.46 -1.71
CA ARG A 277 -0.35 -26.55 -2.38
C ARG A 277 -0.07 -25.11 -2.00
N ALA A 278 -0.39 -24.20 -2.89
CA ALA A 278 -0.46 -22.77 -2.59
C ALA A 278 -1.82 -22.44 -1.97
N TRP A 279 -1.79 -21.84 -0.79
CA TRP A 279 -2.95 -21.44 -0.01
C TRP A 279 -3.08 -19.91 -0.05
N PHE A 280 -4.27 -19.44 -0.42
CA PHE A 280 -4.63 -18.02 -0.49
C PHE A 280 -5.86 -17.77 0.37
N ARG A 281 -5.86 -16.67 1.12
CA ARG A 281 -7.01 -16.22 1.90
C ARG A 281 -7.95 -15.43 0.98
N LEU A 282 -9.21 -15.83 0.94
CA LEU A 282 -10.27 -15.12 0.23
C LEU A 282 -10.89 -14.03 1.12
N PRO A 283 -11.64 -13.05 0.56
CA PRO A 283 -12.26 -11.97 1.35
C PRO A 283 -13.22 -12.45 2.43
N ASP A 284 -13.83 -13.62 2.27
CA ASP A 284 -14.69 -14.28 3.26
C ASP A 284 -13.91 -15.09 4.31
N ASN A 285 -12.59 -14.92 4.37
CA ASN A 285 -11.61 -15.67 5.15
C ASN A 285 -11.49 -17.16 4.80
N SER A 286 -12.24 -17.67 3.82
CA SER A 286 -12.06 -19.05 3.37
C SER A 286 -10.70 -19.22 2.67
N LEU A 287 -10.18 -20.45 2.69
CA LEU A 287 -8.90 -20.74 2.05
C LEU A 287 -9.10 -21.40 0.69
N ARG A 288 -8.49 -20.80 -0.33
CA ARG A 288 -8.34 -21.40 -1.66
C ARG A 288 -7.00 -22.10 -1.76
N ARG A 289 -7.02 -23.36 -2.20
CA ARG A 289 -5.80 -24.16 -2.46
C ARG A 289 -5.61 -24.45 -3.95
N VAL A 290 -4.40 -24.19 -4.46
CA VAL A 290 -4.02 -24.37 -5.87
C VAL A 290 -2.74 -25.19 -5.96
N LEU A 291 -2.61 -26.07 -6.96
CA LEU A 291 -1.36 -26.79 -7.19
C LEU A 291 -0.27 -25.81 -7.69
N PRO A 292 0.98 -25.89 -7.19
CA PRO A 292 2.05 -24.96 -7.58
C PRO A 292 2.25 -24.90 -9.11
N ALA A 293 2.17 -26.04 -9.79
CA ALA A 293 2.29 -26.14 -11.26
C ALA A 293 1.17 -25.41 -12.05
N ARG A 294 0.07 -25.03 -11.39
CA ARG A 294 -1.04 -24.28 -12.00
C ARG A 294 -0.99 -22.80 -11.67
N LEU A 295 -0.07 -22.36 -10.81
CA LEU A 295 0.00 -20.96 -10.44
C LEU A 295 0.36 -20.10 -11.66
N PRO A 296 -0.24 -18.92 -11.80
CA PRO A 296 0.27 -17.91 -12.72
C PRO A 296 1.69 -17.46 -12.29
N PRO A 297 2.37 -16.61 -13.07
CA PRO A 297 3.64 -16.03 -12.67
C PRO A 297 3.56 -15.46 -11.25
N HIS A 298 4.52 -15.85 -10.42
CA HIS A 298 4.56 -15.52 -9.00
C HIS A 298 6.01 -15.39 -8.53
N GLU A 299 6.21 -14.68 -7.43
CA GLU A 299 7.51 -14.44 -6.83
C GLU A 299 7.49 -14.70 -5.32
N THR A 300 8.66 -14.93 -4.73
CA THR A 300 8.78 -15.09 -3.27
C THR A 300 8.45 -13.77 -2.57
N ALA A 301 7.72 -13.84 -1.46
CA ALA A 301 7.11 -12.68 -0.82
C ALA A 301 7.47 -12.51 0.68
N PHE A 302 8.68 -12.89 1.13
CA PHE A 302 9.13 -12.52 2.48
C PHE A 302 9.32 -11.00 2.58
N ALA A 303 9.91 -10.43 1.54
CA ALA A 303 10.02 -9.01 1.32
C ALA A 303 9.18 -8.59 0.11
N LEU A 304 8.65 -7.37 0.16
CA LEU A 304 7.87 -6.72 -0.89
C LEU A 304 8.42 -5.34 -1.18
N THR A 305 8.15 -4.81 -2.38
CA THR A 305 8.35 -3.36 -2.59
C THR A 305 7.27 -2.59 -1.84
N VAL A 306 7.55 -1.36 -1.41
CA VAL A 306 6.53 -0.50 -0.78
C VAL A 306 5.28 -0.37 -1.67
N HIS A 307 5.46 -0.20 -2.98
CA HIS A 307 4.35 -0.16 -3.96
C HIS A 307 3.46 -1.41 -3.89
N LYS A 308 4.07 -2.60 -3.79
CA LYS A 308 3.32 -3.88 -3.72
C LYS A 308 2.66 -4.14 -2.36
N SER A 309 2.87 -3.26 -1.39
CA SER A 309 2.23 -3.33 -0.07
C SER A 309 1.08 -2.34 0.12
N GLN A 310 0.76 -1.53 -0.89
CA GLN A 310 -0.35 -0.59 -0.82
C GLN A 310 -1.68 -1.34 -0.62
N GLY A 311 -2.55 -0.79 0.22
CA GLY A 311 -3.78 -1.45 0.67
C GLY A 311 -3.58 -2.60 1.67
N SER A 312 -2.34 -3.02 1.97
CA SER A 312 -2.06 -4.02 3.01
C SER A 312 -1.65 -3.38 4.35
N GLU A 313 -1.83 -4.13 5.43
CA GLU A 313 -1.48 -3.71 6.79
C GLU A 313 -0.82 -4.89 7.53
N PHE A 314 0.21 -4.60 8.32
CA PHE A 314 0.97 -5.60 9.06
C PHE A 314 1.26 -5.14 10.48
N ALA A 315 1.15 -6.02 11.48
CA ALA A 315 1.44 -5.68 12.86
C ALA A 315 2.92 -5.26 13.08
N ARG A 316 3.85 -5.83 12.31
CA ARG A 316 5.28 -5.50 12.35
C ARG A 316 5.81 -5.28 10.94
N VAL A 317 6.46 -4.15 10.72
CA VAL A 317 7.11 -3.83 9.44
C VAL A 317 8.59 -3.56 9.65
N LEU A 318 9.43 -4.13 8.79
CA LEU A 318 10.82 -3.69 8.62
C LEU A 318 10.92 -2.95 7.28
N LEU A 319 11.20 -1.64 7.31
CA LEU A 319 11.49 -0.84 6.12
C LEU A 319 13.01 -0.76 5.90
N LEU A 320 13.49 -1.40 4.84
CA LEU A 320 14.89 -1.41 4.42
C LEU A 320 15.15 -0.33 3.38
N LEU A 321 16.03 0.61 3.71
CA LEU A 321 16.53 1.63 2.79
C LEU A 321 17.79 1.14 2.07
N PRO A 322 17.98 1.52 0.80
CA PRO A 322 19.25 1.29 0.09
C PRO A 322 20.37 2.19 0.64
N ASP A 323 21.61 1.80 0.36
CA ASP A 323 22.80 2.55 0.77
C ASP A 323 23.15 3.71 -0.17
N SER A 324 22.57 3.70 -1.37
CA SER A 324 22.68 4.76 -2.37
C SER A 324 21.34 5.45 -2.57
N ASP A 325 21.41 6.77 -2.76
CA ASP A 325 20.23 7.57 -3.03
C ASP A 325 19.68 7.25 -4.43
N SER A 326 18.36 7.30 -4.58
CA SER A 326 17.67 7.07 -5.84
C SER A 326 16.43 7.93 -5.94
N LEU A 327 16.02 8.29 -7.16
CA LEU A 327 14.82 9.10 -7.38
C LEU A 327 13.53 8.44 -6.91
N VAL A 328 13.54 7.10 -6.77
CA VAL A 328 12.41 6.32 -6.24
C VAL A 328 12.23 6.55 -4.74
N LEU A 329 13.31 6.85 -4.00
CA LEU A 329 13.23 7.18 -2.58
C LEU A 329 12.65 8.57 -2.39
N SER A 330 11.39 8.65 -1.98
CA SER A 330 10.75 9.92 -1.67
C SER A 330 10.07 9.88 -0.31
N ARG A 331 9.64 11.05 0.13
CA ARG A 331 8.80 11.22 1.31
C ARG A 331 7.56 10.34 1.28
N GLU A 332 6.85 10.31 0.14
CA GLU A 332 5.61 9.55 -0.02
C GLU A 332 5.87 8.04 0.04
N LEU A 333 6.99 7.56 -0.51
CA LEU A 333 7.39 6.15 -0.38
C LEU A 333 7.67 5.79 1.09
N LEU A 334 8.42 6.62 1.80
CA LEU A 334 8.71 6.40 3.22
C LEU A 334 7.44 6.43 4.06
N TYR A 335 6.57 7.43 3.84
CA TYR A 335 5.30 7.55 4.54
C TYR A 335 4.41 6.33 4.31
N THR A 336 4.30 5.89 3.05
CA THR A 336 3.51 4.72 2.70
C THR A 336 4.04 3.47 3.40
N GLY A 337 5.36 3.27 3.37
CA GLY A 337 6.01 2.12 4.01
C GLY A 337 5.83 2.10 5.53
N VAL A 338 5.99 3.24 6.19
CA VAL A 338 5.82 3.37 7.65
C VAL A 338 4.36 3.14 8.06
N THR A 339 3.41 3.69 7.31
CA THR A 339 1.96 3.56 7.61
C THR A 339 1.36 2.19 7.26
N ARG A 340 2.16 1.27 6.69
CA ARG A 340 1.76 -0.15 6.60
C ARG A 340 1.81 -0.83 7.97
N ALA A 341 2.64 -0.34 8.89
CA ALA A 341 2.78 -0.91 10.22
C ALA A 341 1.57 -0.56 11.10
N SER A 342 1.03 -1.54 11.84
CA SER A 342 -0.04 -1.32 12.82
C SER A 342 0.32 -1.50 14.28
N GLY A 343 1.50 -2.04 14.56
CA GLY A 343 2.03 -2.14 15.92
C GLY A 343 3.47 -1.64 16.03
N THR A 344 4.39 -2.20 15.23
CA THR A 344 5.80 -1.85 15.29
C THR A 344 6.40 -1.62 13.91
N VAL A 345 7.27 -0.62 13.80
CA VAL A 345 8.05 -0.34 12.59
C VAL A 345 9.53 -0.23 12.93
N GLU A 346 10.34 -0.98 12.18
CA GLU A 346 11.79 -0.88 12.20
C GLU A 346 12.26 -0.23 10.90
N LEU A 347 13.09 0.81 10.98
CA LEU A 347 13.67 1.48 9.82
C LEU A 347 15.18 1.24 9.84
N TRP A 348 15.72 0.63 8.80
CA TRP A 348 17.15 0.37 8.68
C TRP A 348 17.73 1.06 7.46
N GLY A 349 18.87 1.70 7.63
CA GLY A 349 19.59 2.37 6.55
C GLY A 349 20.57 3.39 7.09
N ARG A 350 21.02 4.30 6.23
CA ARG A 350 21.88 5.41 6.61
C ARG A 350 21.09 6.68 6.87
N TRP A 351 21.50 7.47 7.86
CA TRP A 351 20.83 8.75 8.15
C TRP A 351 20.80 9.67 6.93
N GLU A 352 21.90 9.74 6.17
CA GLU A 352 22.00 10.64 5.03
C GLU A 352 20.97 10.31 3.94
N ILE A 353 20.74 9.01 3.68
CA ILE A 353 19.76 8.54 2.69
C ILE A 353 18.34 8.82 3.16
N LEU A 354 18.04 8.54 4.44
CA LEU A 354 16.73 8.81 5.02
C LEU A 354 16.41 10.31 4.98
N ALA A 355 17.34 11.17 5.40
CA ALA A 355 17.17 12.61 5.41
C ALA A 355 16.98 13.16 3.98
N ALA A 356 17.77 12.68 3.01
CA ALA A 356 17.63 13.06 1.60
C ALA A 356 16.26 12.66 1.04
N ALA A 357 15.80 11.44 1.32
CA ALA A 357 14.50 10.94 0.87
C ALA A 357 13.33 11.72 1.47
N VAL A 358 13.39 12.10 2.76
CA VAL A 358 12.36 12.94 3.41
C VAL A 358 12.32 14.35 2.83
N GLY A 359 13.48 14.91 2.47
CA GLY A 359 13.58 16.18 1.75
C GLY A 359 12.98 16.15 0.34
N ARG A 360 12.92 14.97 -0.30
CA ARG A 360 12.41 14.79 -1.66
C ARG A 360 10.90 14.61 -1.69
N ARG A 361 10.20 15.58 -2.26
CA ARG A 361 8.78 15.47 -2.63
C ARG A 361 8.66 15.02 -4.08
N LEU A 362 7.83 14.02 -4.37
CA LEU A 362 7.52 13.66 -5.75
C LEU A 362 6.62 14.74 -6.37
N SER A 363 7.23 15.65 -7.15
CA SER A 363 6.48 16.58 -7.99
C SER A 363 6.28 15.97 -9.37
N ARG A 364 5.03 15.75 -9.76
CA ARG A 364 4.67 15.42 -11.15
C ARG A 364 4.12 16.67 -11.82
N ALA A 365 4.66 17.01 -12.98
CA ALA A 365 4.10 18.07 -13.81
C ALA A 365 2.68 17.66 -14.25
N SER A 366 1.69 18.47 -13.87
CA SER A 366 0.28 18.28 -14.23
C SER A 366 -0.38 19.65 -14.21
N GLY A 367 -1.10 19.97 -15.28
CA GLY A 367 -1.96 21.16 -15.34
C GLY A 367 -3.37 20.90 -14.83
N LEU A 368 -3.64 19.71 -14.25
CA LEU A 368 -4.98 19.33 -13.82
C LEU A 368 -5.49 20.25 -12.71
N SER A 369 -4.69 20.47 -11.67
CA SER A 369 -5.08 21.35 -10.55
C SER A 369 -5.35 22.79 -11.01
N GLU A 370 -4.59 23.29 -11.98
CA GLU A 370 -4.79 24.63 -12.55
C GLU A 370 -6.11 24.69 -13.34
N ARG A 371 -6.36 23.69 -14.20
CA ARG A 371 -7.60 23.63 -14.99
C ARG A 371 -8.85 23.51 -14.13
N LEU A 372 -8.78 22.75 -13.02
CA LEU A 372 -9.90 22.58 -12.10
C LEU A 372 -10.22 23.82 -11.26
N ARG A 373 -9.27 24.76 -11.16
CA ARG A 373 -9.47 26.05 -10.49
C ARG A 373 -10.04 27.13 -11.42
N LEU A 374 -10.06 26.88 -12.73
CA LEU A 374 -10.72 27.79 -13.66
C LEU A 374 -12.24 27.61 -13.55
N PRO A 375 -13.03 28.70 -13.55
CA PRO A 375 -14.48 28.59 -13.70
C PRO A 375 -14.80 27.91 -15.03
N GLY A 376 -15.66 26.89 -14.98
CA GLY A 376 -16.07 26.06 -16.12
C GLY A 376 -17.05 26.73 -17.06
#